data_AF-A0A832YD68-F1
#
_entry.id   AF-A0A832YD68-F1
#
_cell.length_a   1.000
_cell.length_b   1.000
_cell.length_c   1.000
_cell.angle_alpha   90.00
_cell.angle_beta   90.00
_cell.angle_gamma   90.00
#
_symmetry.space_group_name_H-M   'P 1'
#
loop_
_entity.id
_entity.type
_entity.pdbx_description
1 polymer ?
#
loop_
_entity_poly.entity_id
_entity_poly.type
_entity_poly.pdbx_seq_one_letter_code
_entity_poly.pdbx_strand_id
1 'polypeptide(L)'
;NPTAKPTAKPTAKPTAKPTAKPTAKPTAKPIDKSSRPIVVDGTNLIAGRLCSNVAKLLLQGNRVSIINSEEIMISGKKKSIFGEYHDFLKIASILHPKHGPFHPRRPDTIITRMVRGMLPRDKPSGMSAFKRLRAYIGTPKELKSLDKIQFEKAIIKKSSSSYTRMYELAKNVGWHE
;
A
#
# COMPACT_ATOMS: atom_id res chain seq x y z
N ASN A 1 53.54 -67.74 -12.65
CA ASN A 1 53.64 -66.50 -13.45
C ASN A 1 53.17 -66.77 -14.87
N PRO A 2 52.53 -65.81 -15.57
CA PRO A 2 51.75 -64.63 -15.14
C PRO A 2 50.27 -64.75 -15.67
N THR A 3 49.29 -63.87 -15.47
CA THR A 3 48.98 -62.74 -14.55
C THR A 3 47.44 -62.64 -14.43
N ALA A 4 46.90 -61.85 -13.50
CA ALA A 4 45.45 -61.61 -13.40
C ALA A 4 44.89 -60.69 -14.50
N LYS A 5 43.60 -60.86 -14.85
CA LYS A 5 42.77 -59.89 -15.60
C LYS A 5 41.46 -59.62 -14.84
N PRO A 6 40.86 -58.41 -14.94
CA PRO A 6 40.06 -57.86 -13.84
C PRO A 6 38.54 -58.10 -13.93
N THR A 7 37.91 -57.86 -12.77
CA THR A 7 36.48 -57.80 -12.50
C THR A 7 35.79 -56.56 -13.09
N ALA A 8 34.56 -56.75 -13.61
CA ALA A 8 33.42 -55.84 -13.43
C ALA A 8 32.11 -56.49 -13.90
N LYS A 9 31.05 -56.43 -13.08
CA LYS A 9 29.72 -56.99 -13.37
C LYS A 9 28.78 -55.84 -13.78
N PRO A 10 28.01 -55.92 -14.89
CA PRO A 10 27.09 -54.85 -15.28
C PRO A 10 25.74 -54.97 -14.56
N THR A 11 25.21 -53.89 -14.00
CA THR A 11 23.85 -53.89 -13.42
C THR A 11 23.14 -52.54 -13.53
N ALA A 12 21.87 -52.60 -13.99
CA ALA A 12 20.77 -51.66 -13.75
C ALA A 12 20.81 -50.21 -14.32
N LYS A 13 20.33 -50.09 -15.57
CA LYS A 13 19.18 -49.26 -16.01
C LYS A 13 19.12 -47.75 -15.63
N PRO A 14 19.25 -46.81 -16.59
CA PRO A 14 18.99 -45.39 -16.36
C PRO A 14 17.49 -45.08 -16.34
N THR A 15 17.02 -44.25 -15.40
CA THR A 15 15.65 -43.70 -15.41
C THR A 15 15.71 -42.18 -15.18
N ALA A 16 15.08 -41.42 -16.07
CA ALA A 16 15.27 -39.97 -16.17
C ALA A 16 14.51 -39.16 -15.09
N LYS A 17 15.11 -38.04 -14.64
CA LYS A 17 14.39 -36.96 -13.95
C LYS A 17 15.12 -35.60 -14.01
N PRO A 18 14.87 -34.76 -15.04
CA PRO A 18 15.32 -33.37 -15.05
C PRO A 18 14.32 -32.49 -14.27
N THR A 19 14.67 -32.12 -13.03
CA THR A 19 13.82 -31.26 -12.19
C THR A 19 13.95 -29.79 -12.62
N ALA A 20 13.19 -29.39 -13.64
CA ALA A 20 13.16 -28.00 -14.11
C ALA A 20 12.58 -27.05 -13.04
N LYS A 21 13.34 -26.02 -12.67
CA LYS A 21 12.94 -24.96 -11.74
C LYS A 21 12.52 -23.72 -12.54
N PRO A 22 11.22 -23.43 -12.73
CA PRO A 22 10.78 -22.26 -13.51
C PRO A 22 11.00 -20.97 -12.72
N THR A 23 12.21 -20.40 -12.83
CA THR A 23 12.55 -19.10 -12.25
C THR A 23 12.10 -17.98 -13.19
N ALA A 24 10.80 -17.93 -13.47
CA ALA A 24 10.20 -16.97 -14.39
C ALA A 24 10.12 -15.56 -13.75
N LYS A 25 11.21 -14.80 -13.91
CA LYS A 25 11.27 -13.35 -13.62
C LYS A 25 10.28 -12.61 -14.53
N PRO A 26 9.21 -11.97 -14.02
CA PRO A 26 8.29 -11.20 -14.86
C PRO A 26 8.98 -9.93 -15.35
N THR A 27 9.61 -10.01 -16.52
CA THR A 27 10.33 -8.89 -17.13
C THR A 27 9.34 -8.03 -17.89
N ALA A 28 8.55 -7.24 -17.14
CA ALA A 28 7.61 -6.29 -17.72
C ALA A 28 8.37 -5.12 -18.37
N LYS A 29 8.50 -5.17 -19.71
CA LYS A 29 8.86 -4.04 -20.58
C LYS A 29 7.86 -2.88 -20.39
N PRO A 30 8.22 -1.63 -20.75
CA PRO A 30 7.45 -0.47 -20.33
C PRO A 30 6.07 -0.44 -21.00
N ILE A 31 5.03 -0.59 -20.18
CA ILE A 31 3.65 -0.34 -20.61
C ILE A 31 3.41 1.15 -20.46
N ASP A 32 3.01 1.80 -21.55
CA ASP A 32 2.57 3.19 -21.55
C ASP A 32 1.20 3.29 -20.87
N LYS A 33 1.21 3.35 -19.52
CA LYS A 33 -0.01 3.23 -18.70
C LYS A 33 -0.75 4.56 -18.63
N SER A 34 -1.53 4.79 -19.69
CA SER A 34 -2.77 5.56 -19.77
C SER A 34 -2.83 6.89 -19.02
N SER A 35 -3.16 7.95 -19.76
CA SER A 35 -3.42 9.30 -19.24
C SER A 35 -4.47 9.35 -18.11
N ARG A 36 -5.38 8.37 -18.04
CA ARG A 36 -6.51 8.32 -17.10
C ARG A 36 -6.11 7.80 -15.71
N PRO A 37 -6.44 8.50 -14.61
CA PRO A 37 -6.16 8.02 -13.26
C PRO A 37 -7.10 6.87 -12.87
N ILE A 38 -6.57 5.86 -12.18
CA ILE A 38 -7.38 4.86 -11.50
C ILE A 38 -8.04 5.53 -10.29
N VAL A 39 -9.37 5.55 -10.24
CA VAL A 39 -10.12 6.09 -9.10
C VAL A 39 -10.43 4.97 -8.11
N VAL A 40 -10.03 5.17 -6.86
CA VAL A 40 -10.25 4.23 -5.76
C VAL A 40 -11.16 4.86 -4.73
N ASP A 41 -12.29 4.22 -4.46
CA ASP A 41 -13.22 4.66 -3.42
C ASP A 41 -12.79 4.15 -2.05
N GLY A 42 -12.59 5.07 -1.09
CA GLY A 42 -12.16 4.78 0.27
C GLY A 42 -13.26 4.29 1.21
N THR A 43 -14.54 4.46 0.84
CA THR A 43 -15.68 4.19 1.72
C THR A 43 -15.68 2.75 2.25
N ASN A 44 -15.78 2.59 3.57
CA ASN A 44 -15.79 1.30 4.27
C ASN A 44 -14.53 0.41 4.05
N LEU A 45 -13.41 0.99 3.59
CA LEU A 45 -12.13 0.27 3.44
C LEU A 45 -11.22 0.50 4.65
N ILE A 46 -10.50 -0.54 5.07
CA ILE A 46 -9.51 -0.49 6.17
C ILE A 46 -8.25 0.23 5.69
N ALA A 47 -7.93 1.36 6.31
CA ALA A 47 -6.89 2.32 5.90
C ALA A 47 -5.56 1.66 5.49
N GLY A 48 -4.98 0.82 6.36
CA GLY A 48 -3.70 0.16 6.09
C GLY A 48 -3.74 -0.83 4.92
N ARG A 49 -4.86 -1.56 4.74
CA ARG A 49 -5.04 -2.53 3.65
C ARG A 49 -5.22 -1.82 2.30
N LEU A 50 -6.02 -0.76 2.30
CA LEU A 50 -6.18 0.15 1.17
C LEU A 50 -4.82 0.74 0.75
N CYS A 51 -4.09 1.35 1.68
CA CYS A 51 -2.79 1.97 1.40
C CYS A 51 -1.77 0.97 0.81
N SER A 52 -1.73 -0.27 1.30
CA SER A 52 -0.81 -1.30 0.78
C SER A 52 -1.11 -1.70 -0.66
N ASN A 53 -2.39 -1.78 -1.03
CA ASN A 53 -2.79 -2.08 -2.41
C ASN A 53 -2.51 -0.89 -3.33
N VAL A 54 -2.81 0.34 -2.89
CA VAL A 54 -2.48 1.57 -3.64
C VAL A 54 -0.97 1.71 -3.87
N ALA A 55 -0.14 1.47 -2.85
CA ALA A 55 1.32 1.55 -2.98
C ALA A 55 1.86 0.61 -4.08
N LYS A 56 1.32 -0.61 -4.20
CA LYS A 56 1.66 -1.54 -5.29
C LYS A 56 1.26 -0.99 -6.67
N LEU A 57 0.07 -0.42 -6.81
CA LEU A 57 -0.37 0.19 -8.08
C LEU A 57 0.51 1.38 -8.48
N LEU A 58 0.92 2.23 -7.53
CA LEU A 58 1.80 3.37 -7.79
C LEU A 58 3.21 2.94 -8.24
N LEU A 59 3.76 1.89 -7.63
CA LEU A 59 5.06 1.30 -8.01
C LEU A 59 5.01 0.59 -9.38
N GLN A 60 3.84 0.06 -9.76
CA GLN A 60 3.58 -0.43 -11.12
C GLN A 60 3.42 0.68 -12.17
N GLY A 61 3.60 1.95 -11.80
CA GLY A 61 3.58 3.11 -12.70
C GLY A 61 2.20 3.77 -12.89
N ASN A 62 1.13 3.26 -12.26
CA ASN A 62 -0.21 3.81 -12.45
C ASN A 62 -0.38 5.18 -11.75
N ARG A 63 -1.22 6.06 -12.32
CA ARG A 63 -1.79 7.21 -11.61
C ARG A 63 -2.98 6.74 -10.77
N VAL A 64 -3.03 7.10 -9.48
CA VAL A 64 -4.11 6.67 -8.57
C VAL A 64 -4.68 7.87 -7.84
N SER A 65 -6.01 8.00 -7.85
CA SER A 65 -6.77 9.00 -7.12
C SER A 65 -7.67 8.32 -6.09
N ILE A 66 -7.40 8.54 -4.80
CA ILE A 66 -8.27 8.08 -3.72
C ILE A 66 -9.36 9.14 -3.49
N ILE A 67 -10.63 8.74 -3.47
CA ILE A 67 -11.77 9.58 -3.13
C ILE A 67 -12.40 9.14 -1.81
N ASN A 68 -13.20 10.03 -1.19
CA ASN A 68 -13.89 9.79 0.08
C ASN A 68 -12.92 9.40 1.22
N SER A 69 -11.77 10.09 1.33
CA SER A 69 -10.72 9.76 2.30
C SER A 69 -11.16 9.83 3.76
N GLU A 70 -12.23 10.57 4.03
CA GLU A 70 -12.91 10.74 5.32
C GLU A 70 -13.71 9.51 5.76
N GLU A 71 -14.23 8.72 4.81
CA GLU A 71 -15.00 7.49 5.04
C GLU A 71 -14.14 6.21 5.12
N ILE A 72 -12.81 6.38 5.11
CA ILE A 72 -11.86 5.28 5.33
C ILE A 72 -11.89 4.87 6.81
N MET A 73 -11.85 3.57 7.05
CA MET A 73 -12.02 2.97 8.38
C MET A 73 -10.69 2.60 9.03
N ILE A 74 -10.56 2.88 10.32
CA ILE A 74 -9.45 2.43 11.17
C ILE A 74 -9.97 1.35 12.13
N SER A 75 -9.25 0.22 12.18
CA SER A 75 -9.56 -0.89 13.09
C SER A 75 -8.90 -0.69 14.45
N GLY A 76 -9.69 -0.73 15.53
CA GLY A 76 -9.22 -0.61 16.90
C GLY A 76 -10.29 -0.03 17.82
N LYS A 77 -9.99 0.06 19.12
CA LYS A 77 -10.85 0.80 20.07
C LYS A 77 -10.65 2.31 19.84
N LYS A 78 -11.74 3.06 19.64
CA LYS A 78 -11.72 4.52 19.38
C LYS A 78 -10.81 5.31 20.35
N LYS A 79 -10.86 4.99 21.65
CA LYS A 79 -9.98 5.60 22.67
C LYS A 79 -8.48 5.34 22.42
N SER A 80 -8.11 4.14 21.97
CA SER A 80 -6.73 3.76 21.64
C SER A 80 -6.23 4.54 20.44
N ILE A 81 -7.01 4.53 19.34
CA ILE A 81 -6.69 5.23 18.10
C ILE A 81 -6.48 6.72 18.35
N PHE A 82 -7.34 7.34 19.17
CA PHE A 82 -7.19 8.77 19.52
C PHE A 82 -5.98 9.01 20.42
N GLY A 83 -5.75 8.18 21.44
CA GLY A 83 -4.59 8.28 22.33
C GLY A 83 -3.27 8.16 21.56
N GLU A 84 -3.11 7.09 20.78
CA GLU A 84 -1.95 6.84 19.90
C GLU A 84 -1.70 8.01 18.95
N TYR A 85 -2.76 8.62 18.40
CA TYR A 85 -2.59 9.78 17.53
C TYR A 85 -2.18 11.03 18.32
N HIS A 86 -2.78 11.30 19.49
CA HIS A 86 -2.34 12.41 20.36
C HIS A 86 -0.90 12.25 20.83
N ASP A 87 -0.45 11.03 21.11
CA ASP A 87 0.96 10.75 21.43
C ASP A 87 1.87 10.99 20.23
N PHE A 88 1.45 10.58 19.03
CA PHE A 88 2.14 10.95 17.78
C PHE A 88 2.22 12.48 17.61
N LEU A 89 1.18 13.25 17.96
CA LEU A 89 1.18 14.72 17.85
C LEU A 89 2.11 15.43 18.84
N LYS A 90 2.47 14.81 19.96
CA LYS A 90 3.44 15.36 20.94
C LYS A 90 4.88 15.32 20.42
N ILE A 91 5.17 14.55 19.37
CA ILE A 91 6.53 14.37 18.84
C ILE A 91 6.97 15.62 18.06
N ALA A 92 7.66 16.55 18.72
CA ALA A 92 8.20 17.76 18.10
C ALA A 92 9.74 17.79 18.14
N SER A 93 10.34 18.59 17.25
CA SER A 93 11.76 18.93 17.37
C SER A 93 11.94 19.94 18.50
N ILE A 94 12.80 19.61 19.47
CA ILE A 94 13.11 20.45 20.63
C ILE A 94 13.75 21.78 20.19
N LEU A 95 14.60 21.74 19.16
CA LEU A 95 15.34 22.91 18.68
C LEU A 95 14.44 23.87 17.89
N HIS A 96 13.76 23.37 16.86
CA HIS A 96 12.96 24.19 15.94
C HIS A 96 11.79 23.37 15.37
N PRO A 97 10.54 23.65 15.74
CA PRO A 97 9.36 22.91 15.27
C PRO A 97 9.23 22.86 13.74
N LYS A 98 9.66 23.92 13.03
CA LYS A 98 9.63 24.02 11.56
C LYS A 98 10.42 22.93 10.83
N HIS A 99 11.49 22.40 11.46
CA HIS A 99 12.32 21.33 10.91
C HIS A 99 12.02 19.96 11.54
N GLY A 100 10.99 19.87 12.40
CA GLY A 100 10.55 18.63 13.01
C GLY A 100 9.65 17.78 12.10
N PRO A 101 9.16 16.63 12.61
CA PRO A 101 8.18 15.82 11.90
C PRO A 101 6.89 16.62 11.64
N PHE A 102 6.33 16.50 10.43
CA PHE A 102 5.05 17.12 10.10
C PHE A 102 3.86 16.20 10.39
N HIS A 103 2.84 16.77 11.05
CA HIS A 103 1.67 16.08 11.59
C HIS A 103 0.40 16.51 10.84
N PRO A 104 0.02 15.83 9.73
CA PRO A 104 -1.19 16.16 8.99
C PRO A 104 -2.44 15.98 9.86
N ARG A 105 -3.40 16.90 9.76
CA ARG A 105 -4.71 16.78 10.44
C ARG A 105 -5.85 16.43 9.48
N ARG A 106 -5.74 16.87 8.23
CA ARG A 106 -6.76 16.70 7.17
C ARG A 106 -6.76 15.26 6.63
N PRO A 107 -7.91 14.57 6.49
CA PRO A 107 -7.97 13.11 6.35
C PRO A 107 -7.25 12.57 5.11
N ASP A 108 -7.37 13.23 3.97
CA ASP A 108 -6.65 12.89 2.73
C ASP A 108 -5.11 13.05 2.87
N THR A 109 -4.64 14.03 3.62
CA THR A 109 -3.21 14.22 3.93
C THR A 109 -2.68 13.18 4.93
N ILE A 110 -3.52 12.69 5.84
CA ILE A 110 -3.21 11.55 6.71
C ILE A 110 -3.01 10.29 5.85
N ILE A 111 -3.96 9.98 4.97
CA ILE A 111 -3.88 8.85 4.02
C ILE A 111 -2.66 8.99 3.10
N THR A 112 -2.40 10.18 2.57
CA THR A 112 -1.22 10.48 1.75
C THR A 112 0.07 10.21 2.53
N ARG A 113 0.14 10.57 3.81
CA ARG A 113 1.28 10.24 4.70
C ARG A 113 1.41 8.73 4.94
N MET A 114 0.30 8.01 5.10
CA MET A 114 0.30 6.55 5.25
C MET A 114 0.84 5.85 4.00
N VAL A 115 0.34 6.20 2.79
CA VAL A 115 0.84 5.64 1.53
C VAL A 115 2.31 5.99 1.32
N ARG A 116 2.73 7.23 1.64
CA ARG A 116 4.14 7.63 1.58
C ARG A 116 5.05 6.76 2.45
N GLY A 117 4.58 6.35 3.63
CA GLY A 117 5.31 5.44 4.52
C GLY A 117 5.45 4.00 3.98
N MET A 118 4.64 3.62 2.98
CA MET A 118 4.70 2.32 2.30
C MET A 118 5.51 2.35 0.99
N LEU A 119 6.07 3.51 0.62
CA LEU A 119 6.88 3.69 -0.59
C LEU A 119 8.37 3.89 -0.25
N PRO A 120 9.31 3.45 -1.11
CA PRO A 120 10.73 3.63 -0.88
C PRO A 120 11.14 5.11 -1.05
N ARG A 121 11.04 5.87 0.04
CA ARG A 121 11.17 7.35 0.06
C ARG A 121 12.52 7.90 -0.39
N ASP A 122 13.58 7.08 -0.35
CA ASP A 122 14.95 7.49 -0.63
C ASP A 122 15.36 7.21 -2.10
N LYS A 123 14.53 6.47 -2.86
CA LYS A 123 14.81 6.07 -4.25
C LYS A 123 13.94 6.87 -5.23
N PRO A 124 14.48 7.40 -6.34
CA PRO A 124 13.73 8.26 -7.28
C PRO A 124 12.47 7.58 -7.85
N SER A 125 12.48 6.25 -8.00
CA SER A 125 11.29 5.47 -8.34
C SER A 125 10.14 5.67 -7.34
N GLY A 126 10.42 5.63 -6.03
CA GLY A 126 9.44 5.88 -4.97
C GLY A 126 8.92 7.31 -4.94
N MET A 127 9.79 8.31 -5.14
CA MET A 127 9.34 9.70 -5.31
C MET A 127 8.46 9.86 -6.56
N SER A 128 8.78 9.20 -7.68
CA SER A 128 7.94 9.22 -8.88
C SER A 128 6.56 8.58 -8.62
N ALA A 129 6.53 7.47 -7.89
CA ALA A 129 5.31 6.76 -7.50
C ALA A 129 4.44 7.63 -6.59
N PHE A 130 5.05 8.31 -5.62
CA PHE A 130 4.34 9.23 -4.73
C PHE A 130 3.75 10.44 -5.49
N LYS A 131 4.48 11.02 -6.47
CA LYS A 131 3.97 12.10 -7.34
C LYS A 131 2.75 11.69 -8.19
N ARG A 132 2.53 10.40 -8.43
CA ARG A 132 1.36 9.86 -9.15
C ARG A 132 0.10 9.70 -8.28
N LEU A 133 0.23 9.80 -6.96
CA LEU A 133 -0.88 9.71 -6.01
C LEU A 133 -1.60 11.05 -5.88
N ARG A 134 -2.93 11.01 -5.87
CA ARG A 134 -3.79 12.05 -5.30
C ARG A 134 -4.76 11.42 -4.32
N ALA A 135 -5.12 12.16 -3.29
CA ALA A 135 -6.17 11.80 -2.35
C ALA A 135 -7.08 13.01 -2.17
N TYR A 136 -8.38 12.77 -2.07
CA TYR A 136 -9.41 13.80 -1.98
C TYR A 136 -10.36 13.51 -0.83
N ILE A 137 -10.93 14.58 -0.29
CA ILE A 137 -12.08 14.53 0.61
C ILE A 137 -13.33 14.56 -0.28
N GLY A 138 -14.27 13.65 -0.03
CA GLY A 138 -15.39 13.40 -0.93
C GLY A 138 -14.95 13.03 -2.36
N THR A 139 -15.81 13.32 -3.34
CA THR A 139 -15.56 13.04 -4.76
C THR A 139 -15.55 14.35 -5.58
N PRO A 140 -14.40 14.79 -6.14
CA PRO A 140 -14.33 15.99 -6.97
C PRO A 140 -15.08 15.80 -8.30
N LYS A 141 -15.65 16.88 -8.85
CA LYS A 141 -16.53 16.85 -10.04
C LYS A 141 -15.89 16.11 -11.23
N GLU A 142 -14.60 16.33 -11.47
CA GLU A 142 -13.80 15.71 -12.54
C GLU A 142 -13.72 14.17 -12.48
N LEU A 143 -13.81 13.60 -11.27
CA LEU A 143 -13.69 12.15 -11.06
C LEU A 143 -15.05 11.46 -10.87
N LYS A 144 -16.17 12.21 -10.88
CA LYS A 144 -17.52 11.63 -10.68
C LYS A 144 -17.96 10.73 -11.84
N SER A 145 -17.47 10.99 -13.05
CA SER A 145 -17.79 10.24 -14.28
C SER A 145 -16.85 9.05 -14.55
N LEU A 146 -15.83 8.84 -13.71
CA LEU A 146 -14.89 7.73 -13.86
C LEU A 146 -15.30 6.53 -13.01
N ASP A 147 -15.00 5.34 -13.51
CA ASP A 147 -15.24 4.08 -12.81
C ASP A 147 -14.46 4.01 -11.49
N LYS A 148 -15.18 3.67 -10.42
CA LYS A 148 -14.64 3.59 -9.06
C LYS A 148 -14.31 2.14 -8.73
N ILE A 149 -13.06 1.90 -8.32
CA ILE A 149 -12.62 0.58 -7.87
C ILE A 149 -12.61 0.55 -6.34
N GLN A 150 -13.14 -0.52 -5.75
CA GLN A 150 -12.93 -0.87 -4.35
C GLN A 150 -12.10 -2.16 -4.25
N PHE A 151 -11.29 -2.29 -3.19
CA PHE A 151 -10.50 -3.51 -2.96
C PHE A 151 -11.22 -4.44 -1.99
N GLU A 152 -11.76 -5.56 -2.48
CA GLU A 152 -12.44 -6.60 -1.67
C GLU A 152 -11.68 -6.97 -0.38
N LYS A 153 -10.36 -7.19 -0.49
CA LYS A 153 -9.48 -7.56 0.63
C LYS A 153 -9.34 -6.46 1.70
N ALA A 154 -9.68 -5.22 1.37
CA ALA A 154 -9.64 -4.07 2.27
C ALA A 154 -11.01 -3.75 2.90
N ILE A 155 -12.12 -4.29 2.40
CA ILE A 155 -13.47 -4.04 2.95
C ILE A 155 -13.54 -4.49 4.43
N ILE A 156 -14.26 -3.73 5.25
CA ILE A 156 -14.57 -4.11 6.64
C ILE A 156 -15.35 -5.42 6.73
N LYS A 157 -15.15 -6.18 7.80
CA LYS A 157 -15.82 -7.48 8.03
C LYS A 157 -16.81 -7.48 9.20
N LYS A 158 -16.80 -6.42 10.02
CA LYS A 158 -17.72 -6.21 11.14
C LYS A 158 -18.62 -5.01 10.83
N SER A 159 -19.62 -4.76 11.68
CA SER A 159 -20.42 -3.53 11.62
C SER A 159 -19.53 -2.28 11.62
N SER A 160 -19.96 -1.24 10.91
CA SER A 160 -19.23 0.04 10.82
C SER A 160 -18.97 0.66 12.19
N SER A 161 -19.88 0.52 13.15
CA SER A 161 -19.75 0.94 14.55
C SER A 161 -18.58 0.29 15.31
N SER A 162 -18.03 -0.82 14.81
CA SER A 162 -16.83 -1.47 15.35
C SER A 162 -15.51 -0.81 14.92
N TYR A 163 -15.58 0.17 14.02
CA TYR A 163 -14.44 0.88 13.45
C TYR A 163 -14.55 2.38 13.75
N THR A 164 -13.43 3.11 13.62
CA THR A 164 -13.41 4.57 13.71
C THR A 164 -13.20 5.15 12.31
N ARG A 165 -14.07 6.06 11.87
CA ARG A 165 -13.90 6.75 10.58
C ARG A 165 -12.73 7.71 10.63
N MET A 166 -12.04 7.90 9.50
CA MET A 166 -10.98 8.90 9.37
C MET A 166 -11.51 10.33 9.63
N TYR A 167 -12.78 10.63 9.28
CA TYR A 167 -13.48 11.86 9.66
C TYR A 167 -13.44 12.12 11.17
N GLU A 168 -13.80 11.12 11.99
CA GLU A 168 -13.86 11.27 13.45
C GLU A 168 -12.48 11.50 14.06
N LEU A 169 -11.46 10.79 13.56
CA LEU A 169 -10.07 11.00 13.97
C LEU A 169 -9.61 12.41 13.59
N ALA A 170 -9.77 12.82 12.33
CA ALA A 170 -9.37 14.13 11.83
C ALA A 170 -10.01 15.26 12.64
N LYS A 171 -11.33 15.18 12.89
CA LYS A 171 -12.07 16.14 13.72
C LYS A 171 -11.57 16.19 15.16
N ASN A 172 -11.27 15.04 15.77
CA ASN A 172 -10.70 15.00 17.13
C ASN A 172 -9.31 15.62 17.22
N VAL A 173 -8.53 15.60 16.14
CA VAL A 173 -7.17 16.17 16.08
C VAL A 173 -7.14 17.61 15.53
N GLY A 174 -8.28 18.32 15.55
CA GLY A 174 -8.35 19.73 15.18
C GLY A 174 -8.36 20.01 13.68
N TRP A 175 -8.80 19.06 12.85
CA TRP A 175 -9.28 19.42 11.52
C TRP A 175 -10.69 20.01 11.64
N HIS A 176 -10.79 21.29 11.27
CA HIS A 176 -12.05 21.98 11.05
C HIS A 176 -12.34 22.00 9.54
N GLU A 177 -13.62 21.85 9.21
CA GLU A 177 -14.14 21.62 7.85
C GLU A 177 -14.30 22.94 7.07
#